data_AF-A0A6A8AHC6-F1
#
_entry.id   AF-A0A6A8AHC6-F1
#
_cell.length_a   1.000
_cell.length_b   1.000
_cell.length_c   1.000
_cell.angle_alpha   90.00
_cell.angle_beta   90.00
_cell.angle_gamma   90.00
#
_symmetry.space_group_name_H-M   'P 1'
#
loop_
_entity.id
_entity.type
_entity.pdbx_description
1 polymer ?
#
loop_
_entity_poly.entity_id
_entity_poly.type
_entity_poly.pdbx_seq_one_letter_code
_entity_poly.pdbx_strand_id
1 'polypeptide(L)'
;MMSILVKWLTVANYGETEIHQILSNPRMIRNPKKIKACIKNAKIFKEIVSEHGSFDRYVKSFEPCDSFENLMLFKEEIEYKFAFLGGITVYHFMMDIGLPVMKPDRVITRIFKRLELIENEKQYLKTVIQGRKFSHATGHPIRYIDIIFVKYGQKGEEKYFGLMDGICLEKNPKCMLCGVKKYCGYADNSR
;
A
#
# COMPACT_ATOMS: atom_id res chain seq x y z
N MET A 1 13.26 23.93 21.25
CA MET A 1 12.30 23.22 20.37
C MET A 1 13.11 22.20 19.56
N MET A 2 13.38 21.01 20.13
CA MET A 2 14.29 20.01 19.55
C MET A 2 13.55 19.05 18.62
N SER A 3 14.19 18.79 17.48
CA SER A 3 13.70 18.08 16.30
C SER A 3 13.10 16.71 16.58
N ILE A 4 11.81 16.54 16.29
CA ILE A 4 11.11 15.23 16.26
C ILE A 4 11.43 14.54 14.92
N LEU A 5 12.70 14.25 14.70
CA LEU A 5 13.14 13.25 13.72
C LEU A 5 14.03 12.28 14.48
N VAL A 6 13.37 11.38 15.21
CA VAL A 6 14.06 10.26 15.85
C VAL A 6 14.60 9.37 14.73
N LYS A 7 15.92 9.22 14.66
CA LYS A 7 16.58 8.33 13.69
C LYS A 7 16.31 6.88 14.08
N TRP A 8 16.11 5.99 13.11
CA TRP A 8 15.86 4.56 13.34
C TRP A 8 16.93 3.89 14.22
N LEU A 9 18.18 4.37 14.17
CA LEU A 9 19.26 3.93 15.07
C LEU A 9 18.93 4.16 16.56
N THR A 10 18.31 5.29 16.89
CA THR A 10 17.86 5.60 18.26
C THR A 10 16.74 4.66 18.67
N VAL A 11 15.75 4.45 17.79
CA VAL A 11 14.62 3.53 18.05
C VAL A 11 15.10 2.09 18.24
N ALA A 12 16.13 1.65 17.52
CA ALA A 12 16.70 0.31 17.66
C ALA A 12 17.29 0.04 19.06
N ASN A 13 17.64 1.09 19.80
CA ASN A 13 18.21 1.00 21.15
C ASN A 13 17.16 1.17 22.27
N TYR A 14 15.89 1.42 21.93
CA TYR A 14 14.85 1.59 22.94
C TYR A 14 14.62 0.31 23.74
N GLY A 15 14.52 0.47 25.07
CA GLY A 15 14.21 -0.57 26.04
C GLY A 15 12.87 -0.32 26.75
N GLU A 16 12.67 -0.99 27.88
CA GLU A 16 11.40 -0.90 28.63
C GLU A 16 11.11 0.52 29.13
N THR A 17 12.14 1.29 29.50
CA THR A 17 11.99 2.70 29.91
C THR A 17 11.33 3.55 28.83
N GLU A 18 11.84 3.51 27.58
CA GLU A 18 11.26 4.27 26.47
C GLU A 18 9.87 3.75 26.10
N ILE A 19 9.65 2.42 26.17
CA ILE A 19 8.34 1.83 25.94
C ILE A 19 7.31 2.37 26.95
N HIS A 20 7.65 2.41 28.24
CA HIS A 20 6.78 2.97 29.27
C HIS A 20 6.51 4.45 29.04
N GLN A 21 7.53 5.25 28.72
CA GLN A 21 7.35 6.67 28.40
C GLN A 21 6.42 6.90 27.20
N ILE A 22 6.55 6.10 26.13
CA ILE A 22 5.69 6.18 24.95
C ILE A 22 4.24 5.80 25.32
N LEU A 23 4.05 4.73 26.09
CA LEU A 23 2.72 4.28 26.52
C LEU A 23 2.02 5.31 27.43
N SER A 24 2.78 6.02 28.27
CA SER A 24 2.26 7.07 29.16
C SER A 24 1.97 8.39 28.43
N ASN A 25 2.49 8.60 27.22
CA ASN A 25 2.26 9.83 26.48
C ASN A 25 0.85 9.82 25.82
N PRO A 26 -0.05 10.74 26.20
CA PRO A 26 -1.42 10.74 25.69
C PRO A 26 -1.55 11.06 24.20
N ARG A 27 -0.51 11.65 23.59
CA ARG A 27 -0.46 11.92 22.13
C ARG A 27 0.10 10.75 21.32
N MET A 28 0.56 9.69 21.97
CA MET A 28 1.20 8.55 21.32
C MET A 28 0.28 7.34 21.23
N ILE A 29 0.67 6.40 20.37
CA ILE A 29 -0.06 5.15 20.16
C ILE A 29 -0.08 4.30 21.44
N ARG A 30 -1.27 3.98 21.93
CA ARG A 30 -1.47 3.15 23.13
C ARG A 30 -1.50 1.65 22.82
N ASN A 31 -0.64 1.20 21.89
CA ASN A 31 -0.56 -0.20 21.50
C ASN A 31 0.85 -0.74 21.73
N PRO A 32 1.08 -1.52 22.81
CA PRO A 32 2.42 -2.01 23.15
C PRO A 32 2.99 -2.94 22.08
N LYS A 33 2.16 -3.73 21.39
CA LYS A 33 2.61 -4.60 20.29
C LYS A 33 3.18 -3.80 19.12
N LYS A 34 2.55 -2.66 18.78
CA LYS A 34 3.02 -1.78 17.70
C LYS A 34 4.32 -1.05 18.07
N ILE A 35 4.45 -0.60 19.32
CA ILE A 35 5.71 0.02 19.80
C ILE A 35 6.85 -0.99 19.73
N LYS A 36 6.65 -2.19 20.31
CA LYS A 36 7.65 -3.27 20.28
C LYS A 36 8.00 -3.69 18.85
N ALA A 37 7.03 -3.70 17.94
CA ALA A 37 7.26 -3.96 16.52
C ALA A 37 8.12 -2.87 15.85
N CYS A 38 7.88 -1.58 16.12
CA CYS A 38 8.73 -0.51 15.60
C CYS A 38 10.19 -0.66 16.06
N ILE A 39 10.41 -1.03 17.32
CA ILE A 39 11.76 -1.30 17.86
C ILE A 39 12.40 -2.51 17.17
N LYS A 40 11.67 -3.62 17.05
CA LYS A 40 12.14 -4.82 16.31
C LYS A 40 12.51 -4.47 14.87
N ASN A 41 11.63 -3.77 14.16
CA ASN A 41 11.85 -3.38 12.77
C ASN A 41 13.05 -2.44 12.62
N ALA A 42 13.28 -1.53 13.57
CA ALA A 42 14.46 -0.67 13.56
C ALA A 42 15.77 -1.46 13.75
N LYS A 43 15.77 -2.52 14.56
CA LYS A 43 16.91 -3.45 14.70
C LYS A 43 17.18 -4.22 13.41
N ILE A 44 16.14 -4.77 12.79
CA ILE A 44 16.24 -5.47 11.50
C ILE A 44 16.75 -4.53 10.40
N PHE A 45 16.24 -3.30 10.35
CA PHE A 45 16.71 -2.31 9.40
C PHE A 45 18.19 -1.97 9.61
N LYS A 46 18.66 -1.90 10.87
CA LYS A 46 20.07 -1.72 11.21
C LYS A 46 20.93 -2.87 10.69
N GLU A 47 20.50 -4.12 10.88
CA GLU A 47 21.20 -5.32 10.40
C GLU A 47 21.30 -5.31 8.87
N ILE A 48 20.18 -5.07 8.17
CA ILE A 48 20.15 -4.97 6.70
C ILE A 48 21.12 -3.89 6.19
N VAL A 49 21.12 -2.70 6.80
CA VAL A 49 22.03 -1.63 6.40
C VAL A 49 23.48 -2.00 6.69
N SER A 50 23.77 -2.76 7.75
CA SER A 50 25.11 -3.25 8.05
C SER A 50 25.60 -4.29 7.03
N GLU A 51 24.71 -5.18 6.57
CA GLU A 51 25.04 -6.26 5.63
C GLU A 51 25.12 -5.78 4.17
N HIS A 52 24.18 -4.93 3.75
CA HIS A 52 24.07 -4.48 2.35
C HIS A 52 24.64 -3.07 2.11
N GLY A 53 25.06 -2.36 3.16
CA GLY A 53 25.54 -0.98 3.13
C GLY A 53 24.43 0.09 3.03
N SER A 54 23.27 -0.26 2.48
CA SER A 54 22.07 0.59 2.53
C SER A 54 20.81 -0.25 2.30
N PHE A 55 19.65 0.28 2.70
CA PHE A 55 18.38 -0.38 2.43
C PHE A 55 18.04 -0.38 0.92
N ASP A 56 18.44 0.66 0.17
CA ASP A 56 18.29 0.70 -1.29
C ASP A 56 19.07 -0.44 -1.98
N ARG A 57 20.30 -0.73 -1.54
CA ARG A 57 21.09 -1.87 -2.04
C ARG A 57 20.44 -3.21 -1.69
N TYR A 58 19.86 -3.31 -0.50
CA TYR A 58 19.07 -4.47 -0.12
C TYR A 58 17.84 -4.68 -1.00
N VAL A 59 17.09 -3.63 -1.34
CA VAL A 59 15.96 -3.75 -2.29
C VAL A 59 16.47 -4.18 -3.67
N LYS A 60 17.57 -3.58 -4.15
CA LYS A 60 18.14 -3.88 -5.46
C LYS A 60 18.68 -5.29 -5.59
N SER A 61 19.13 -5.95 -4.51
CA SER A 61 19.61 -7.33 -4.57
C SER A 61 18.52 -8.35 -4.91
N PHE A 62 17.24 -7.95 -4.89
CA PHE A 62 16.13 -8.79 -5.36
C PHE A 62 15.77 -8.55 -6.82
N GLU A 63 16.36 -7.54 -7.49
CA GLU A 63 16.01 -7.16 -8.87
C GLU A 63 14.47 -7.04 -9.08
N PRO A 64 13.74 -6.31 -8.21
CA PRO A 64 12.26 -6.34 -8.19
C PRO A 64 11.60 -5.69 -9.41
N CYS A 65 12.37 -5.01 -10.25
CA CYS A 65 11.91 -4.42 -11.50
C CYS A 65 12.03 -5.37 -12.70
N ASP A 66 12.80 -6.46 -12.55
CA ASP A 66 13.18 -7.32 -13.68
C ASP A 66 12.11 -8.38 -13.96
N SER A 67 11.41 -8.84 -12.92
CA SER A 67 10.32 -9.80 -13.06
C SER A 67 9.23 -9.63 -11.97
N PHE A 68 8.05 -10.18 -12.22
CA PHE A 68 6.98 -10.17 -11.21
C PHE A 68 7.30 -11.13 -10.06
N GLU A 69 7.99 -12.22 -10.38
CA GLU A 69 8.50 -13.23 -9.46
C GLU A 69 9.46 -12.57 -8.45
N ASN A 70 10.45 -11.82 -8.93
CA ASN A 70 11.41 -11.08 -8.10
C ASN A 70 10.70 -10.06 -7.19
N LEU A 71 9.73 -9.34 -7.73
CA LEU A 71 8.90 -8.40 -6.96
C LEU A 71 8.14 -9.11 -5.82
N MET A 72 7.59 -10.31 -6.08
CA MET A 72 6.87 -11.08 -5.08
C MET A 72 7.80 -11.77 -4.07
N LEU A 73 9.00 -12.16 -4.46
CA LEU A 73 10.04 -12.65 -3.53
C LEU A 73 10.45 -11.55 -2.56
N PHE A 74 10.70 -10.33 -3.05
CA PHE A 74 10.98 -9.18 -2.18
C PHE A 74 9.81 -8.90 -1.22
N LYS A 75 8.57 -8.98 -1.71
CA LYS A 75 7.37 -8.84 -0.88
C LYS A 75 7.37 -9.87 0.25
N GLU A 76 7.55 -11.15 -0.08
CA GLU A 76 7.55 -12.25 0.90
C GLU A 76 8.64 -12.06 1.96
N GLU A 77 9.85 -11.69 1.53
CA GLU A 77 10.98 -11.44 2.42
C GLU A 77 10.70 -10.30 3.42
N ILE A 78 10.09 -9.21 2.94
CA ILE A 78 9.71 -8.09 3.78
C ILE A 78 8.62 -8.48 4.79
N GLU A 79 7.63 -9.27 4.38
CA GLU A 79 6.60 -9.80 5.29
C GLU A 79 7.19 -10.74 6.36
N TYR A 80 8.20 -11.53 5.98
CA TYR A 80 8.89 -12.43 6.88
C TYR A 80 9.73 -11.68 7.93
N LYS A 81 10.56 -10.72 7.49
CA LYS A 81 11.45 -9.99 8.40
C LYS A 81 10.69 -8.98 9.27
N PHE A 82 9.85 -8.14 8.67
CA PHE A 82 9.30 -6.98 9.36
C PHE A 82 7.95 -7.28 10.05
N ALA A 83 7.88 -6.98 11.34
CA ALA A 83 6.63 -7.08 12.08
C ALA A 83 5.62 -6.03 11.61
N PHE A 84 4.34 -6.41 11.52
CA PHE A 84 3.23 -5.55 11.07
C PHE A 84 3.37 -5.02 9.63
N LEU A 85 4.25 -5.61 8.82
CA LEU A 85 4.35 -5.30 7.40
C LEU A 85 3.69 -6.35 6.51
N GLY A 86 2.61 -7.00 6.96
CA GLY A 86 1.88 -8.02 6.17
C GLY A 86 0.66 -7.50 5.41
N GLY A 87 0.16 -8.29 4.47
CA GLY A 87 -1.14 -8.08 3.82
C GLY A 87 -1.12 -6.86 2.88
N ILE A 88 -2.02 -5.88 3.09
CA ILE A 88 -2.04 -4.66 2.26
C ILE A 88 -0.84 -3.76 2.56
N THR A 89 -0.30 -3.82 3.78
CA THR A 89 0.75 -2.90 4.24
C THR A 89 2.06 -3.08 3.46
N VAL A 90 2.45 -4.31 3.12
CA VAL A 90 3.66 -4.54 2.30
C VAL A 90 3.53 -3.93 0.91
N TYR A 91 2.36 -4.09 0.27
CA TYR A 91 2.13 -3.50 -1.05
C TYR A 91 2.17 -1.98 -1.01
N HIS A 92 1.64 -1.37 0.05
CA HIS A 92 1.71 0.07 0.27
C HIS A 92 3.17 0.53 0.41
N PHE A 93 3.94 -0.16 1.26
CA PHE A 93 5.37 0.12 1.45
C PHE A 93 6.16 0.01 0.14
N MET A 94 6.01 -1.11 -0.58
CA MET A 94 6.69 -1.36 -1.86
C MET A 94 6.37 -0.26 -2.88
N MET A 95 5.10 0.13 -2.98
CA MET A 95 4.67 1.22 -3.84
C MET A 95 5.28 2.57 -3.44
N ASP A 96 5.34 2.88 -2.14
CA ASP A 96 5.88 4.15 -1.63
C ASP A 96 7.39 4.28 -1.86
N ILE A 97 8.13 3.16 -1.88
CA ILE A 97 9.55 3.14 -2.26
C ILE A 97 9.77 3.07 -3.79
N GLY A 98 8.70 3.15 -4.59
CA GLY A 98 8.77 3.25 -6.05
C GLY A 98 8.78 1.92 -6.82
N LEU A 99 8.49 0.79 -6.18
CA LEU A 99 8.42 -0.49 -6.88
C LEU A 99 7.16 -0.60 -7.77
N PRO A 100 7.20 -1.36 -8.87
CA PRO A 100 6.12 -1.45 -9.86
C PRO A 100 4.97 -2.36 -9.38
N VAL A 101 4.34 -1.98 -8.27
CA VAL A 101 3.22 -2.69 -7.64
C VAL A 101 2.04 -1.75 -7.41
N MET A 102 0.82 -2.30 -7.46
CA MET A 102 -0.40 -1.60 -7.08
C MET A 102 -0.77 -1.97 -5.64
N LYS A 103 -1.31 -1.04 -4.86
CA LYS A 103 -1.80 -1.29 -3.51
C LYS A 103 -3.25 -1.79 -3.62
N PRO A 104 -3.55 -3.03 -3.20
CA PRO A 104 -4.89 -3.58 -3.30
C PRO A 104 -5.75 -3.13 -2.11
N ASP A 105 -6.01 -1.82 -2.02
CA ASP A 105 -6.86 -1.28 -0.96
C ASP A 105 -8.36 -1.43 -1.26
N ARG A 106 -9.19 -1.02 -0.28
CA ARG A 106 -10.65 -1.12 -0.36
C ARG A 106 -11.28 -0.37 -1.54
N VAL A 107 -10.62 0.62 -2.11
CA VAL A 107 -11.13 1.35 -3.28
C VAL A 107 -10.87 0.52 -4.52
N ILE A 108 -9.61 0.09 -4.71
CA ILE A 108 -9.20 -0.72 -5.86
C ILE A 108 -9.97 -2.04 -5.89
N THR A 109 -9.98 -2.79 -4.77
CA THR A 109 -10.60 -4.12 -4.71
C THR A 109 -12.11 -4.05 -4.95
N ARG A 110 -12.79 -3.03 -4.41
CA ARG A 110 -14.21 -2.78 -4.69
C ARG A 110 -14.46 -2.52 -6.17
N ILE A 111 -13.69 -1.62 -6.80
CA ILE A 111 -13.87 -1.30 -8.22
C ILE A 111 -13.63 -2.56 -9.06
N PHE A 112 -12.54 -3.29 -8.80
CA PHE A 112 -12.18 -4.47 -9.60
C PHE A 112 -13.20 -5.58 -9.42
N LYS A 113 -13.76 -5.77 -8.23
CA LYS A 113 -14.87 -6.70 -8.01
C LYS A 113 -16.12 -6.28 -8.79
N ARG A 114 -16.48 -5.00 -8.77
CA ARG A 114 -17.66 -4.48 -9.51
C ARG A 114 -17.52 -4.58 -11.03
N LEU A 115 -16.28 -4.52 -11.54
CA LEU A 115 -15.92 -4.76 -12.93
C LEU A 115 -15.67 -6.25 -13.25
N GLU A 116 -15.93 -7.15 -12.30
CA GLU A 116 -15.77 -8.61 -12.47
C GLU A 116 -14.33 -9.05 -12.80
N LEU A 117 -13.33 -8.23 -12.45
CA LEU A 117 -11.91 -8.53 -12.64
C LEU A 117 -11.34 -9.43 -11.53
N ILE A 118 -12.03 -9.47 -10.39
CA ILE A 118 -11.78 -10.35 -9.23
C ILE A 118 -13.13 -10.78 -8.64
N GLU A 119 -13.17 -11.93 -7.98
CA GLU A 119 -14.38 -12.50 -7.40
C GLU A 119 -14.67 -11.97 -5.99
N ASN A 120 -13.62 -11.60 -5.25
CA ASN A 120 -13.69 -11.17 -3.86
C ASN A 120 -12.68 -10.05 -3.54
N GLU A 121 -13.09 -9.10 -2.72
CA GLU A 121 -12.25 -7.94 -2.34
C GLU A 121 -11.01 -8.31 -1.52
N LYS A 122 -10.91 -9.55 -1.03
CA LYS A 122 -9.72 -10.09 -0.33
C LYS A 122 -8.69 -10.74 -1.27
N GLN A 123 -8.94 -10.80 -2.58
CA GLN A 123 -8.00 -11.38 -3.55
C GLN A 123 -6.93 -10.36 -3.97
N TYR A 124 -6.05 -10.03 -3.03
CA TYR A 124 -5.03 -8.99 -3.19
C TYR A 124 -4.07 -9.28 -4.35
N LEU A 125 -3.57 -10.52 -4.47
CA LEU A 125 -2.66 -10.87 -5.56
C LEU A 125 -3.32 -10.73 -6.94
N LYS A 126 -4.57 -11.21 -7.09
CA LYS A 126 -5.34 -11.01 -8.34
C LYS A 126 -5.51 -9.52 -8.64
N THR A 127 -5.80 -8.71 -7.62
CA THR A 127 -5.93 -7.25 -7.75
C THR A 127 -4.64 -6.62 -8.27
N VAL A 128 -3.49 -6.98 -7.71
CA VAL A 128 -2.17 -6.51 -8.16
C VAL A 128 -1.91 -6.91 -9.62
N ILE A 129 -2.22 -8.15 -9.98
CA ILE A 129 -2.06 -8.66 -11.36
C ILE A 129 -2.92 -7.85 -12.34
N GLN A 130 -4.17 -7.54 -11.99
CA GLN A 130 -5.04 -6.70 -12.82
C GLN A 130 -4.48 -5.29 -12.99
N GLY A 131 -3.94 -4.69 -11.92
CA GLY A 131 -3.25 -3.40 -11.99
C GLY A 131 -2.07 -3.40 -12.97
N ARG A 132 -1.28 -4.49 -12.97
CA ARG A 132 -0.17 -4.68 -13.93
C ARG A 132 -0.67 -4.84 -15.37
N LYS A 133 -1.77 -5.57 -15.59
CA LYS A 133 -2.41 -5.70 -16.92
C LYS A 133 -2.84 -4.34 -17.47
N PHE A 134 -3.45 -3.48 -16.64
CA PHE A 134 -3.80 -2.12 -17.04
C PHE A 134 -2.56 -1.29 -17.39
N SER A 135 -1.51 -1.35 -16.56
CA SER A 135 -0.26 -0.64 -16.83
C SER A 135 0.37 -1.07 -18.16
N HIS A 136 0.44 -2.37 -18.42
CA HIS A 136 0.96 -2.90 -19.68
C HIS A 136 0.09 -2.51 -20.88
N ALA A 137 -1.23 -2.68 -20.80
CA ALA A 137 -2.14 -2.41 -21.91
C ALA A 137 -2.23 -0.92 -22.28
N THR A 138 -2.01 -0.02 -21.33
CA THR A 138 -2.08 1.44 -21.55
C THR A 138 -0.72 2.09 -21.79
N GLY A 139 0.38 1.39 -21.49
CA GLY A 139 1.72 1.97 -21.48
C GLY A 139 1.98 2.97 -20.35
N HIS A 140 1.03 3.17 -19.42
CA HIS A 140 1.21 4.09 -18.30
C HIS A 140 1.82 3.41 -17.07
N PRO A 141 2.58 4.15 -16.23
CA PRO A 141 3.11 3.62 -14.98
C PRO A 141 2.01 3.09 -14.06
N ILE A 142 2.27 1.99 -13.35
CA ILE A 142 1.30 1.40 -12.41
C ILE A 142 0.83 2.38 -11.33
N ARG A 143 1.69 3.34 -10.93
CA ARG A 143 1.33 4.41 -9.99
C ARG A 143 0.29 5.37 -10.57
N TYR A 144 0.35 5.64 -11.87
CA TYR A 144 -0.67 6.44 -12.55
C TYR A 144 -2.00 5.69 -12.58
N ILE A 145 -1.98 4.39 -12.92
CA ILE A 145 -3.18 3.53 -12.90
C ILE A 145 -3.83 3.51 -11.51
N ASP A 146 -3.02 3.33 -10.46
CA ASP A 146 -3.44 3.39 -9.05
C ASP A 146 -4.14 4.71 -8.72
N ILE A 147 -3.51 5.85 -9.05
CA ILE A 147 -4.07 7.19 -8.82
C ILE A 147 -5.44 7.34 -9.50
N ILE A 148 -5.56 6.92 -10.76
CA ILE A 148 -6.83 7.02 -11.50
C ILE A 148 -7.94 6.26 -10.78
N PHE A 149 -7.73 5.01 -10.40
CA PHE A 149 -8.76 4.23 -9.70
C PHE A 149 -9.07 4.78 -8.30
N VAL A 150 -8.05 5.22 -7.56
CA VAL A 150 -8.25 5.86 -6.25
C VAL A 150 -9.12 7.10 -6.38
N LYS A 151 -8.79 8.03 -7.28
CA LYS A 151 -9.58 9.25 -7.49
C LYS A 151 -10.98 8.96 -8.02
N TYR A 152 -11.11 7.93 -8.86
CA TYR A 152 -12.41 7.49 -9.37
C TYR A 152 -13.33 6.91 -8.29
N GLY A 153 -12.78 6.28 -7.24
CA GLY A 153 -13.57 5.57 -6.23
C GLY A 153 -13.53 6.17 -4.82
N GLN A 154 -12.74 7.19 -4.57
CA GLN A 154 -12.64 7.86 -3.28
C GLN A 154 -13.53 9.09 -3.25
N LYS A 155 -14.19 9.32 -2.10
CA LYS A 155 -14.96 10.55 -1.86
C LYS A 155 -14.01 11.75 -1.81
N GLY A 156 -14.42 12.84 -2.44
CA GLY A 156 -13.68 14.11 -2.47
C GLY A 156 -13.58 14.69 -3.88
N GLU A 157 -13.57 16.01 -3.94
CA GLU A 157 -13.30 16.75 -5.17
C GLU A 157 -11.85 16.52 -5.60
N GLU A 158 -11.64 16.30 -6.89
CA GLU A 158 -10.31 16.25 -7.51
C GLU A 158 -10.28 17.14 -8.74
N LYS A 159 -9.82 18.38 -8.53
CA LYS A 159 -9.80 19.44 -9.53
C LYS A 159 -8.94 19.10 -10.74
N TYR A 160 -7.82 18.39 -10.53
CA TYR A 160 -6.92 18.02 -11.61
C TYR A 160 -7.61 17.15 -12.67
N PHE A 161 -8.52 16.26 -12.24
CA PHE A 161 -9.29 15.39 -13.13
C PHE A 161 -10.69 15.93 -13.45
N GLY A 162 -11.03 17.13 -13.00
CA GLY A 162 -12.38 17.71 -13.17
C GLY A 162 -13.48 16.91 -12.46
N LEU A 163 -13.13 16.15 -11.41
CA LEU A 163 -14.09 15.34 -10.67
C LEU A 163 -14.64 16.13 -9.48
N MET A 164 -15.93 16.45 -9.51
CA MET A 164 -16.62 17.10 -8.37
C MET A 164 -16.72 16.20 -7.13
N ASP A 165 -16.65 14.88 -7.32
CA ASP A 165 -16.58 13.84 -6.29
C ASP A 165 -16.17 12.52 -6.96
N GLY A 166 -15.90 11.48 -6.17
CA GLY A 166 -15.73 10.13 -6.69
C GLY A 166 -16.97 9.58 -7.39
N ILE A 167 -16.77 8.68 -8.35
CA ILE A 167 -17.82 8.04 -9.16
C ILE A 167 -18.18 6.67 -8.59
N CYS A 168 -17.21 5.76 -8.44
CA CYS A 168 -17.45 4.39 -7.97
C CYS A 168 -17.38 4.30 -6.43
N LEU A 169 -18.18 5.13 -5.75
CA LEU A 169 -18.20 5.23 -4.29
C LEU A 169 -18.75 3.96 -3.62
N GLU A 170 -18.38 3.74 -2.36
CA GLU A 170 -18.90 2.63 -1.55
C GLU A 170 -20.42 2.75 -1.35
N LYS A 171 -20.88 3.94 -0.99
CA LYS A 171 -22.30 4.31 -0.86
C LYS A 171 -22.66 5.30 -1.97
N ASN A 172 -23.87 5.15 -2.54
CA ASN A 172 -24.40 6.03 -3.58
C ASN A 172 -23.45 6.25 -4.78
N PRO A 173 -22.97 5.18 -5.45
CA PRO A 173 -22.11 5.34 -6.62
C PRO A 173 -22.84 6.06 -7.75
N LYS A 174 -22.12 6.94 -8.46
CA LYS A 174 -22.66 7.74 -9.56
C LYS A 174 -22.61 6.94 -10.87
N CYS A 175 -23.24 5.76 -10.89
CA CYS A 175 -23.15 4.82 -12.02
C CYS A 175 -23.58 5.43 -13.36
N MET A 176 -24.49 6.41 -13.36
CA MET A 176 -24.92 7.11 -14.58
C MET A 176 -23.82 7.98 -15.20
N LEU A 177 -22.83 8.42 -14.42
CA LEU A 177 -21.67 9.18 -14.88
C LEU A 177 -20.46 8.28 -15.16
N CYS A 178 -20.59 6.96 -14.94
CA CYS A 178 -19.47 6.03 -15.02
C CYS A 178 -19.12 5.69 -16.49
N GLY A 179 -17.94 6.10 -16.95
CA GLY A 179 -17.49 5.90 -18.34
C GLY A 179 -17.31 4.42 -18.73
N VAL A 180 -17.18 3.53 -17.75
CA VAL A 180 -17.03 2.08 -17.95
C VAL A 180 -18.26 1.28 -17.49
N LYS A 181 -19.43 1.95 -17.32
CA LYS A 181 -20.67 1.31 -16.84
C LYS A 181 -21.03 0.04 -17.60
N LYS A 182 -20.84 0.02 -18.93
CA LYS A 182 -21.17 -1.12 -19.80
C LYS A 182 -20.33 -2.39 -19.55
N TYR A 183 -19.27 -2.29 -18.75
CA TYR A 183 -18.40 -3.40 -18.35
C TYR A 183 -18.55 -3.75 -16.86
N CYS A 184 -19.59 -3.24 -16.18
CA CYS A 184 -19.70 -3.29 -14.72
C CYS A 184 -20.89 -4.17 -14.29
N GLY A 185 -20.61 -5.39 -13.83
CA GLY A 185 -21.63 -6.31 -13.31
C GLY A 185 -22.40 -5.80 -12.09
N TYR A 186 -21.87 -4.80 -11.37
CA TYR A 186 -22.62 -4.14 -10.29
C TYR A 186 -23.73 -3.23 -10.82
N ALA A 187 -23.48 -2.48 -11.90
CA ALA A 187 -24.44 -1.50 -12.41
C ALA A 187 -25.68 -2.16 -13.04
N ASP A 188 -25.52 -3.36 -13.59
CA ASP A 188 -26.62 -4.14 -14.18
C ASP A 188 -27.56 -4.71 -13.11
N ASN A 189 -27.01 -5.07 -11.94
CA ASN A 189 -27.76 -5.58 -10.79
C ASN A 189 -28.31 -4.47 -9.86
N SER A 190 -28.10 -3.19 -10.18
CA SER A 190 -28.54 -2.04 -9.39
C SER A 190 -29.83 -1.39 -9.93
N ARG A 191 -30.57 -2.08 -10.80
CA ARG A 191 -31.91 -1.67 -11.26
C ARG A 191 -32.99 -2.21 -10.35
#